data_AF-A0A6A5UZN7-F1
#
_entry.id   AF-A0A6A5UZN7-F1
#
_cell.length_a   1.000
_cell.length_b   1.000
_cell.length_c   1.000
_cell.angle_alpha   90.00
_cell.angle_beta   90.00
_cell.angle_gamma   90.00
#
_symmetry.space_group_name_H-M   'P 1'
#
loop_
_entity.id
_entity.type
_entity.pdbx_description
1 polymer ?
#
loop_
_entity_poly.entity_id
_entity_poly.type
_entity_poly.pdbx_seq_one_letter_code
_entity_poly.pdbx_strand_id
1 'polypeptide(L)' 'SELLRARSLQYWRPGKHLYVDEAITRFTRRASEVVIIKIKPTPEGFKIWCLANDRVVLN' A
#
# COMPACT_ATOMS: atom_id res chain seq x y z
N SER A 1 5.08 -2.53 8.79
CA SER A 1 6.03 -2.25 9.88
C SER A 1 5.64 -0.95 10.55
N GLU A 2 5.43 -0.95 11.86
CA GLU A 2 5.09 0.26 12.62
C GLU A 2 6.18 1.33 12.50
N LEU A 3 7.46 0.92 12.52
CA LEU A 3 8.60 1.82 12.37
C LEU A 3 8.62 2.55 11.02
N LEU A 4 8.28 1.86 9.92
CA LEU A 4 8.23 2.49 8.59
C LEU A 4 7.11 3.52 8.48
N ARG A 5 5.94 3.22 9.05
CA ARG A 5 4.78 4.12 9.08
C ARG A 5 5.08 5.38 9.91
N ALA A 6 5.67 5.18 11.09
CA ALA A 6 6.10 6.28 11.95
C ALA A 6 7.16 7.18 11.28
N ARG A 7 8.13 6.58 10.57
CA ARG A 7 9.13 7.33 9.79
C ARG A 7 8.52 8.10 8.63
N SER A 8 7.54 7.53 7.91
CA SER A 8 6.86 8.25 6.82
C SER A 8 6.22 9.55 7.32
N LEU A 9 5.49 9.50 8.44
CA LEU A 9 4.87 10.67 9.06
C LEU A 9 5.88 11.66 9.67
N GLN A 10 7.11 11.23 9.99
CA GLN A 10 8.16 12.13 10.45
C GLN A 10 8.68 13.02 9.30
N TYR A 11 8.78 12.47 8.09
CA TYR A 11 9.33 13.19 6.93
C TYR A 11 8.25 13.90 6.09
N TRP A 12 6.99 13.48 6.18
CA TRP A 12 5.90 14.07 5.41
C TRP A 12 4.73 14.48 6.30
N ARG A 13 4.35 15.76 6.23
CA ARG A 13 3.15 16.30 6.88
C ARG A 13 2.02 16.34 5.86
N PRO A 14 0.97 15.51 6.00
CA PRO A 14 -0.08 15.44 5.00
C PRO A 14 -0.94 16.71 4.97
N GLY A 15 -1.34 17.10 3.76
CA GLY A 15 -2.32 18.16 3.52
C GLY A 15 -3.77 17.66 3.67
N LYS A 16 -4.73 18.47 3.18
CA LYS A 16 -6.18 18.21 3.33
C LYS A 16 -6.71 17.07 2.45
N HIS A 17 -6.02 16.73 1.36
CA HIS A 17 -6.50 15.77 0.37
C HIS A 17 -5.84 14.40 0.59
N LEU A 18 -6.55 13.52 1.29
CA LEU A 18 -6.14 12.14 1.54
C LEU A 18 -6.82 11.18 0.58
N TYR A 19 -6.11 10.14 0.18
CA TYR A 19 -6.61 9.06 -0.68
C TYR A 19 -6.42 7.73 0.03
N VAL A 20 -7.46 6.91 0.05
CA VAL A 20 -7.41 5.53 0.53
C VAL A 20 -7.74 4.63 -0.64
N ASP A 21 -6.82 3.72 -0.96
CA ASP A 21 -7.00 2.78 -2.07
C ASP A 21 -6.22 1.48 -1.81
N GLU A 22 -6.50 0.48 -2.64
CA GLU A 22 -5.79 -0.80 -2.66
C GLU A 22 -4.60 -0.77 -3.64
N ALA A 23 -3.45 -1.18 -3.13
CA ALA A 23 -2.26 -1.51 -3.93
C ALA A 23 -2.04 -3.03 -3.93
N ILE A 24 -1.34 -3.53 -4.95
CA ILE A 24 -0.91 -4.93 -5.02
C ILE A 24 0.60 -4.99 -5.23
N THR A 25 1.28 -5.73 -4.35
CA THR A 25 2.70 -6.03 -4.50
C THR A 25 2.85 -7.45 -5.02
N ARG A 26 3.51 -7.61 -6.17
CA ARG A 26 3.70 -8.91 -6.83
C ARG A 26 4.34 -9.92 -5.88
N PHE A 27 3.73 -11.09 -5.79
CA PHE A 27 4.30 -12.25 -5.10
C PHE A 27 3.72 -13.53 -5.71
N THR A 28 4.57 -14.50 -6.03
CA THR A 28 4.19 -15.70 -6.81
C THR A 28 4.49 -17.01 -6.08
N ARG A 29 4.88 -16.94 -4.80
CA ARG A 29 5.10 -18.12 -3.96
C ARG A 29 3.86 -18.39 -3.12
N ARG A 30 3.85 -19.52 -2.42
CA ARG A 30 2.76 -19.91 -1.54
C ARG A 30 2.83 -19.11 -0.24
N ALA A 31 1.82 -18.29 -0.01
CA ALA A 31 1.49 -17.71 1.29
C ALA A 31 -0.03 -17.59 1.37
N SER A 32 -0.61 -17.77 2.55
CA SER A 32 -2.07 -17.75 2.77
C SER A 32 -2.72 -16.40 2.47
N GLU A 33 -1.93 -15.34 2.50
CA GLU A 33 -2.35 -13.95 2.38
C GLU A 33 -2.31 -13.44 0.92
N VAL A 34 -1.82 -14.26 -0.01
CA VAL A 34 -1.76 -13.91 -1.44
C VAL A 34 -3.18 -13.92 -2.02
N VAL A 35 -3.50 -12.88 -2.77
CA VAL A 35 -4.79 -12.75 -3.46
C VAL A 35 -4.59 -12.62 -4.97
N ILE A 36 -5.66 -12.91 -5.71
CA ILE A 36 -5.73 -12.69 -7.16
C ILE A 36 -6.77 -11.61 -7.47
N ILE A 37 -6.32 -10.46 -7.98
CA ILE A 37 -7.16 -9.34 -8.42
C ILE A 37 -7.01 -9.21 -9.95
N LYS A 38 -7.91 -9.84 -10.69
CA LYS A 38 -7.82 -10.00 -12.16
C LYS A 38 -7.70 -8.71 -12.97
N ILE A 39 -8.20 -7.59 -12.44
CA ILE A 39 -8.22 -6.29 -13.12
C ILE A 39 -6.94 -5.47 -12.92
N LYS A 40 -5.99 -5.93 -12.11
CA LYS A 40 -4.72 -5.22 -11.87
C LYS A 40 -3.64 -5.73 -12.85
N PRO A 41 -2.69 -4.87 -13.29
CA PRO A 41 -1.60 -5.28 -14.20
C PRO A 41 -0.76 -6.43 -13.66
N THR A 42 -0.60 -6.49 -12.33
CA THR A 42 -0.02 -7.62 -11.63
C THR A 42 -1.12 -8.28 -10.81
N PRO A 43 -1.74 -9.36 -11.31
CA PRO A 43 -2.98 -9.87 -10.72
C PRO A 43 -2.75 -10.67 -9.44
N GLU A 44 -1.57 -11.27 -9.24
CA GLU A 44 -1.26 -12.11 -8.09
C GLU A 44 -0.24 -11.43 -7.17
N GLY A 45 -0.57 -11.37 -5.87
CA GLY A 45 0.32 -10.81 -4.87
C GLY A 45 -0.36 -10.48 -3.56
N PHE A 46 0.32 -9.71 -2.72
CA PHE A 46 -0.25 -9.19 -1.48
C PHE A 46 -1.07 -7.93 -1.77
N LYS A 47 -2.36 -7.96 -1.41
CA LYS A 47 -3.18 -6.74 -1.36
C LYS A 47 -2.82 -5.94 -0.12
N ILE A 48 -2.60 -4.65 -0.31
CA ILE A 48 -2.23 -3.70 0.74
C ILE A 48 -3.23 -2.54 0.67
N TRP A 49 -3.78 -2.16 1.81
CA TRP A 49 -4.51 -0.89 1.93
C TRP A 49 -3.51 0.22 2.15
N CYS A 50 -3.59 1.27 1.34
CA CYS A 50 -2.68 2.40 1.41
C CYS A 50 -3.45 3.67 1.74
N LEU A 51 -2.92 4.46 2.67
CA LEU A 51 -3.27 5.87 2.82
C LEU A 51 -2.18 6.71 2.15
N ALA A 52 -2.56 7.59 1.23
CA ALA A 52 -1.64 8.46 0.54
C ALA A 52 -2.06 9.93 0.59
N ASN A 53 -1.08 10.82 0.54
CA ASN A 53 -1.26 12.25 0.33
C ASN A 53 -0.20 12.74 -0.64
N ASP A 54 -0.63 13.46 -1.68
CA ASP A 54 0.27 14.09 -2.67
C ASP A 54 1.44 13.18 -3.10
N ARG A 55 1.09 11.97 -3.57
CA ARG A 55 2.01 10.94 -4.07
C ARG A 55 2.91 10.27 -3.02
N VAL A 56 2.75 10.58 -1.73
CA VAL A 56 3.47 9.94 -0.63
C VAL A 56 2.55 8.95 0.10
N VAL A 57 3.04 7.73 0.35
CA VAL A 57 2.34 6.72 1.16
C VAL A 57 2.64 6.94 2.64
N LEU A 58 1.59 7.11 3.43
CA LEU A 58 1.66 7.44 4.86
C LEU A 58 1.48 6.20 5.74
N ASN A 59 0.58 5.29 5.32
CA ASN A 59 0.14 4.12 6.07
C ASN A 59 -0.07 2.94 5.12
#